data_AF-A0A2S8Y9P4-F1
#
_entry.id   AF-A0A2S8Y9P4-F1
#
_cell.length_a   1.000
_cell.length_b   1.000
_cell.length_c   1.000
_cell.angle_alpha   90.00
_cell.angle_beta   90.00
_cell.angle_gamma   90.00
#
_symmetry.space_group_name_H-M   'P 1'
#
loop_
_entity.id
_entity.type
_entity.pdbx_description
1 polymer ?
#
loop_
_entity_poly.entity_id
_entity_poly.type
_entity_poly.pdbx_seq_one_letter_code
_entity_poly.pdbx_strand_id
1 'polypeptide(L)'
;MEAFDKLMLDYVLRKLTDLFEEIVLVSKEPSSPVTSGIMGLGQSSRRLPVWLSRLRRSDPYLVTDILIDQMHVTRKQNRDLRFEAQNALLNALVEDGVALHIASYSVAVVEKRLKCFLNNSPHT
;
A
#
# COMPACT_ATOMS: atom_id res chain seq x y z
N MET A 1 5.89 8.17 21.26
CA MET A 1 5.08 8.89 20.25
C MET A 1 5.24 8.23 18.89
N GLU A 2 6.47 8.10 18.40
CA GLU A 2 6.80 7.49 17.08
C GLU A 2 6.19 6.10 16.80
N ALA A 3 6.17 5.16 17.77
CA ALA A 3 5.60 3.83 17.54
C ALA A 3 4.09 3.86 17.31
N PHE A 4 3.36 4.73 18.01
CA PHE A 4 1.92 4.90 17.81
C PHE A 4 1.63 5.55 16.46
N ASP A 5 2.44 6.53 16.07
CA ASP A 5 2.31 7.17 14.77
C ASP A 5 2.60 6.19 13.63
N LYS A 6 3.60 5.31 13.79
CA LYS A 6 3.89 4.22 12.84
C LYS A 6 2.72 3.23 12.73
N LEU A 7 2.11 2.84 13.86
CA LEU A 7 0.93 1.96 13.87
C LEU A 7 -0.27 2.62 13.19
N MET A 8 -0.52 3.89 13.46
CA MET A 8 -1.60 4.64 12.81
C MET A 8 -1.35 4.80 11.31
N LEU A 9 -0.10 5.00 10.90
CA LEU A 9 0.30 5.08 9.50
C LEU A 9 0.10 3.74 8.77
N ASP A 10 0.52 2.63 9.39
CA ASP A 10 0.28 1.28 8.88
C ASP A 10 -1.23 1.02 8.69
N TYR A 11 -2.05 1.37 9.69
CA TYR A 11 -3.50 1.26 9.60
C TYR A 11 -4.07 2.10 8.44
N VAL A 12 -3.64 3.36 8.31
CA VAL A 12 -4.09 4.25 7.23
C VAL A 12 -3.77 3.67 5.86
N LEU A 13 -2.54 3.19 5.65
CA LEU A 13 -2.12 2.59 4.39
C LEU A 13 -2.90 1.32 4.06
N ARG A 14 -3.22 0.49 5.05
CA ARG A 14 -4.12 -0.67 4.84
C ARG A 14 -5.50 -0.24 4.39
N LYS A 15 -6.06 0.83 4.98
CA LYS A 15 -7.39 1.32 4.60
C LYS A 15 -7.44 1.95 3.22
N LEU A 16 -6.38 2.62 2.81
CA LEU A 16 -6.27 3.10 1.43
C LEU A 16 -6.08 1.94 0.45
N THR A 17 -5.32 0.91 0.83
CA THR A 17 -5.18 -0.31 0.04
C THR A 17 -6.52 -1.00 -0.16
N ASP A 18 -7.32 -1.13 0.90
CA ASP A 18 -8.66 -1.74 0.82
C ASP A 18 -9.55 -0.99 -0.21
N LEU A 19 -9.47 0.35 -0.24
CA LEU A 19 -10.20 1.16 -1.23
C LEU A 19 -9.69 0.96 -2.67
N PHE A 20 -8.38 0.93 -2.86
CA PHE A 20 -7.80 0.68 -4.18
C PHE A 20 -8.11 -0.74 -4.66
N GLU A 21 -8.15 -1.72 -3.76
CA GLU A 21 -8.49 -3.11 -4.07
C GLU A 21 -9.93 -3.22 -4.57
N GLU A 22 -10.87 -2.50 -3.94
CA GLU A 22 -12.25 -2.37 -4.43
C GLU A 22 -12.30 -1.73 -5.83
N ILE A 23 -11.54 -0.65 -6.07
CA ILE A 23 -11.49 0.04 -7.38
C ILE A 23 -10.96 -0.91 -8.47
N VAL A 24 -9.86 -1.63 -8.19
CA VAL A 24 -9.28 -2.59 -9.13
C VAL A 24 -10.24 -3.74 -9.41
N LEU A 25 -10.94 -4.24 -8.38
CA LEU A 25 -11.95 -5.29 -8.53
C LEU A 25 -13.09 -4.84 -9.47
N VAL A 26 -13.65 -3.65 -9.23
CA VAL A 26 -14.72 -3.08 -10.07
C VAL A 26 -14.27 -2.89 -11.52
N SER A 27 -13.02 -2.48 -11.74
CA SER A 27 -12.45 -2.31 -13.08
C SER A 27 -12.31 -3.65 -13.83
N LYS A 28 -12.10 -4.76 -13.13
CA LYS A 28 -11.92 -6.09 -13.73
C LYS A 28 -13.22 -6.84 -13.93
N GLU A 29 -14.22 -6.61 -13.07
CA GLU A 29 -15.52 -7.29 -13.12
C GLU A 29 -16.68 -6.27 -13.11
N PRO A 30 -16.95 -5.59 -14.24
CA PRO A 30 -17.94 -4.51 -14.31
C PRO A 30 -19.39 -4.98 -14.10
N SER A 31 -19.64 -6.29 -14.14
CA SER A 31 -20.96 -6.92 -13.94
C SER A 31 -21.17 -7.48 -12.52
N SER A 32 -20.18 -7.38 -11.63
CA SER A 32 -20.31 -7.86 -10.25
C SER A 32 -21.35 -7.02 -9.50
N PRO A 33 -22.34 -7.63 -8.81
CA PRO A 33 -23.30 -6.88 -8.01
C PRO A 33 -22.59 -6.33 -6.78
N VAL A 34 -21.99 -5.14 -6.93
CA VAL A 34 -21.36 -4.38 -5.85
C VAL A 34 -22.45 -3.81 -4.93
N THR A 35 -23.21 -4.68 -4.29
CA THR A 35 -24.26 -4.31 -3.33
C THR A 35 -23.69 -4.13 -1.92
N SER A 36 -22.47 -4.62 -1.66
CA SER A 36 -21.73 -4.36 -0.40
C SER A 36 -20.71 -3.21 -0.47
N GLY A 37 -20.20 -2.85 -1.66
CA GLY A 37 -19.09 -1.88 -1.82
C GLY A 37 -19.48 -0.41 -1.68
N ILE A 38 -20.70 -0.03 -2.06
CA ILE A 38 -21.16 1.38 -1.99
C ILE A 38 -21.33 1.85 -0.53
N MET A 39 -21.64 0.94 0.39
CA MET A 39 -21.87 1.27 1.81
C MET A 39 -20.55 1.54 2.57
N GLY A 40 -19.45 0.86 2.18
CA GLY A 40 -18.10 1.12 2.68
C GLY A 40 -17.51 2.42 2.15
N LEU A 41 -17.72 2.72 0.86
CA LEU A 41 -17.31 3.97 0.20
C LEU A 41 -17.91 5.22 0.86
N GLY A 42 -19.16 5.14 1.33
CA GLY A 42 -19.81 6.26 2.04
C GLY A 42 -19.15 6.62 3.38
N GLN A 43 -18.63 5.63 4.12
CA GLN A 43 -17.91 5.88 5.37
C GLN A 43 -16.42 6.20 5.14
N SER A 44 -15.81 5.55 4.14
CA SER A 44 -14.41 5.78 3.78
C SER A 44 -14.21 7.15 3.13
N SER A 45 -15.14 7.64 2.31
CA SER A 45 -15.10 8.98 1.72
C SER A 45 -15.03 10.09 2.77
N ARG A 46 -15.71 9.94 3.92
CA ARG A 46 -15.62 10.88 5.05
C ARG A 46 -14.28 10.82 5.77
N ARG A 47 -13.63 9.65 5.79
CA ARG A 47 -12.34 9.42 6.47
C ARG A 47 -11.13 9.64 5.55
N LEU A 48 -11.33 9.58 4.24
CA LEU A 48 -10.28 9.73 3.23
C LEU A 48 -9.52 11.05 3.36
N PRO A 49 -10.16 12.23 3.52
CA PRO A 49 -9.43 13.47 3.76
C PRO A 49 -8.55 13.41 5.02
N VAL A 50 -9.02 12.74 6.08
CA VAL A 50 -8.27 12.60 7.33
C VAL A 50 -7.07 11.69 7.14
N TRP A 51 -7.24 10.57 6.44
CA TRP A 51 -6.17 9.63 6.11
C TRP A 51 -5.11 10.28 5.22
N LEU A 52 -5.50 10.98 4.16
CA LEU A 52 -4.59 11.71 3.27
C LEU A 52 -3.85 12.84 4.01
N SER A 53 -4.54 13.58 4.87
CA SER A 53 -3.92 14.64 5.68
C SER A 53 -2.86 14.08 6.64
N ARG A 54 -3.06 12.85 7.16
CA ARG A 54 -2.07 12.17 8.00
C ARG A 54 -0.85 11.72 7.20
N LEU A 55 -1.06 11.17 6.01
CA LEU A 55 0.03 10.77 5.12
C LEU A 55 0.90 11.97 4.73
N ARG A 56 0.28 13.09 4.36
CA ARG A 56 0.99 14.34 3.99
C ARG A 56 1.83 14.95 5.11
N ARG A 57 1.57 14.60 6.36
CA ARG A 57 2.35 15.05 7.52
C ARG A 57 3.42 14.04 7.95
N SER A 58 3.39 12.85 7.36
CA SER A 58 4.35 11.78 7.66
C SER A 58 5.60 11.95 6.81
N ASP A 59 6.72 11.41 7.28
CA ASP A 59 7.95 11.32 6.48
C ASP A 59 7.69 10.44 5.24
N PRO A 60 7.90 10.95 4.01
CA PRO A 60 7.73 10.17 2.78
C PRO A 60 8.53 8.86 2.76
N TYR A 61 9.69 8.82 3.42
CA TYR A 61 10.47 7.58 3.56
C TYR A 61 9.71 6.55 4.40
N LEU A 62 9.11 6.97 5.51
CA LEU A 62 8.35 6.09 6.39
C LEU A 62 7.07 5.57 5.73
N VAL A 63 6.37 6.42 4.97
CA VAL A 63 5.21 6.03 4.15
C VAL A 63 5.61 4.92 3.17
N THR A 64 6.74 5.10 2.48
CA THR A 64 7.25 4.15 1.50
C THR A 64 7.69 2.84 2.16
N ASP A 65 8.42 2.89 3.28
CA ASP A 65 8.90 1.71 3.99
C ASP A 65 7.77 0.79 4.44
N ILE A 66 6.74 1.37 5.06
CA ILE A 66 5.60 0.61 5.56
C ILE A 66 4.81 0.01 4.41
N LEU A 67 4.59 0.77 3.32
CA LEU A 67 3.85 0.25 2.17
C LEU A 67 4.62 -0.89 1.48
N ILE A 68 5.93 -0.78 1.32
CA ILE A 68 6.78 -1.85 0.78
C ILE A 68 6.76 -3.10 1.68
N ASP A 69 6.77 -2.93 3.00
CA ASP A 69 6.62 -4.07 3.94
C ASP A 69 5.27 -4.76 3.78
N GLN A 70 4.18 -4.00 3.64
CA GLN A 70 2.85 -4.57 3.38
C GLN A 70 2.78 -5.29 2.02
N MET A 71 3.44 -4.75 0.99
CA MET A 71 3.55 -5.39 -0.34
C MET A 71 4.33 -6.70 -0.26
N HIS A 72 5.42 -6.75 0.50
CA HIS A 72 6.18 -7.97 0.74
C HIS A 72 5.34 -9.06 1.40
N VAL A 73 4.58 -8.72 2.44
CA VAL A 73 3.65 -9.66 3.10
C VAL A 73 2.58 -10.15 2.12
N THR A 74 2.02 -9.24 1.33
CA THR A 74 0.95 -9.55 0.36
C THR A 74 1.43 -10.48 -0.74
N ARG A 75 2.65 -10.25 -1.27
CA ARG A 75 3.29 -11.11 -2.25
C ARG A 75 3.59 -12.50 -1.68
N LYS A 76 4.07 -12.58 -0.44
CA LYS A 76 4.29 -13.88 0.25
C LYS A 76 2.98 -14.67 0.43
N GLN A 77 1.85 -13.99 0.48
CA GLN A 77 0.52 -14.59 0.62
C GLN A 77 -0.17 -14.83 -0.74
N ASN A 78 0.48 -14.57 -1.88
CA ASN A 78 -0.09 -14.70 -3.23
C ASN A 78 -1.43 -13.97 -3.41
N ARG A 79 -1.55 -12.78 -2.81
CA ARG A 79 -2.75 -11.93 -2.92
C ARG A 79 -2.59 -10.94 -4.07
N ASP A 80 -2.71 -11.42 -5.30
CA ASP A 80 -2.38 -10.65 -6.52
C ASP A 80 -3.20 -9.38 -6.67
N LEU A 81 -4.52 -9.43 -6.41
CA LEU A 81 -5.40 -8.26 -6.50
C LEU A 81 -4.99 -7.15 -5.52
N ARG A 82 -4.70 -7.54 -4.28
CA ARG A 82 -4.23 -6.61 -3.25
C ARG A 82 -2.85 -6.05 -3.58
N PHE A 83 -1.96 -6.87 -4.14
CA PHE A 83 -0.64 -6.42 -4.56
C PHE A 83 -0.72 -5.37 -5.67
N GLU A 84 -1.61 -5.58 -6.64
CA GLU A 84 -1.89 -4.60 -7.70
C GLU A 84 -2.49 -3.29 -7.13
N ALA A 85 -3.43 -3.40 -6.19
CA ALA A 85 -3.97 -2.25 -5.47
C ALA A 85 -2.90 -1.45 -4.71
N GLN A 86 -1.98 -2.15 -4.04
CA GLN A 86 -0.84 -1.51 -3.35
C GLN A 86 0.13 -0.85 -4.32
N ASN A 87 0.36 -1.44 -5.48
CA ASN A 87 1.19 -0.84 -6.51
C ASN A 87 0.56 0.44 -7.09
N ALA A 88 -0.74 0.40 -7.37
CA ALA A 88 -1.51 1.58 -7.80
C ALA A 88 -1.52 2.68 -6.72
N LEU A 89 -1.71 2.31 -5.45
CA LEU A 89 -1.63 3.24 -4.32
C LEU A 89 -0.24 3.86 -4.20
N LEU A 90 0.82 3.06 -4.28
CA LEU A 90 2.20 3.56 -4.20
C LEU A 90 2.47 4.60 -5.30
N ASN A 91 2.09 4.29 -6.55
CA ASN A 91 2.26 5.23 -7.66
C ASN A 91 1.53 6.55 -7.41
N ALA A 92 0.26 6.50 -6.97
CA ALA A 92 -0.51 7.70 -6.65
C ALA A 92 0.13 8.54 -5.52
N LEU A 93 0.68 7.88 -4.49
CA LEU A 93 1.35 8.57 -3.38
C LEU A 93 2.70 9.17 -3.81
N VAL A 94 3.42 8.53 -4.74
CA VAL A 94 4.67 9.06 -5.31
C VAL A 94 4.37 10.27 -6.19
N GLU A 95 3.34 10.20 -7.02
CA GLU A 95 2.90 11.32 -7.86
C GLU A 95 2.47 12.55 -7.03
N ASP A 96 1.81 12.36 -5.88
CA ASP A 96 1.45 13.44 -4.95
C ASP A 96 2.63 13.89 -4.04
N GLY A 97 3.81 13.29 -4.19
CA GLY A 97 5.01 13.60 -3.37
C GLY A 97 4.91 13.16 -1.91
N VAL A 98 3.95 12.29 -1.58
CA VAL A 98 3.68 11.77 -0.23
C VAL A 98 4.47 10.51 0.07
N ALA A 99 4.87 9.77 -0.97
CA ALA A 99 5.82 8.67 -0.90
C ALA A 99 7.05 8.98 -1.77
N LEU A 100 8.16 8.31 -1.49
CA LEU A 100 9.37 8.39 -2.29
C LEU A 100 9.25 7.48 -3.50
N HIS A 101 9.77 7.96 -4.64
CA HIS A 101 9.89 7.14 -5.84
C HIS A 101 10.73 5.89 -5.52
N ILE A 102 10.29 4.71 -5.96
CA ILE A 102 10.94 3.45 -5.62
C ILE A 102 12.41 3.38 -6.06
N ALA A 103 12.76 4.05 -7.16
CA ALA A 103 14.16 4.17 -7.60
C ALA A 103 15.01 5.11 -6.71
N SER A 104 14.37 6.04 -6.01
CA SER A 104 14.99 6.92 -5.01
C SER A 104 14.91 6.32 -3.59
N TYR A 105 14.04 5.33 -3.39
CA TYR A 105 13.92 4.54 -2.18
C TYR A 105 15.13 3.60 -2.07
N SER A 106 16.24 4.18 -1.59
CA SER A 106 17.54 3.59 -1.27
C SER A 106 17.85 2.24 -1.91
N VAL A 107 18.72 2.28 -2.94
CA VAL A 107 19.43 1.11 -3.49
C VAL A 107 19.99 0.21 -2.38
N ALA A 108 20.46 0.77 -1.26
CA ALA A 108 20.99 -0.01 -0.14
C ALA A 108 19.92 -0.79 0.66
N VAL A 109 18.66 -0.33 0.69
CA VAL A 109 17.54 -1.05 1.36
C VAL A 109 16.96 -2.11 0.43
N VAL A 110 16.83 -1.78 -0.86
CA VAL A 110 16.43 -2.72 -1.93
C VAL A 110 17.46 -3.83 -2.06
N GLU A 111 18.76 -3.54 -2.07
CA GLU A 111 19.84 -4.55 -2.10
C GLU A 111 19.88 -5.42 -0.84
N LYS A 112 19.69 -4.84 0.36
CA LYS A 112 19.70 -5.59 1.62
C LYS A 112 18.49 -6.52 1.73
N ARG A 113 17.34 -6.15 1.16
CA ARG A 113 16.13 -6.99 1.12
C ARG A 113 16.12 -7.96 -0.08
N LEU A 114 16.67 -7.59 -1.25
CA LEU A 114 16.90 -8.48 -2.41
C LEU A 114 17.88 -9.61 -2.10
N LYS A 115 18.87 -9.41 -1.23
CA LYS A 115 19.70 -10.50 -0.72
C LYS A 115 18.89 -11.57 0.03
N CYS A 116 17.78 -11.22 0.68
CA CYS A 116 16.84 -12.21 1.25
C CYS A 116 15.99 -12.92 0.19
N PHE A 117 15.84 -12.36 -1.02
CA PHE A 117 15.17 -13.01 -2.14
C PHE A 117 16.08 -14.02 -2.85
N LEU A 118 17.38 -13.76 -2.96
CA LEU A 118 18.33 -14.65 -3.64
C LEU A 118 18.82 -15.82 -2.76
N ASN A 119 18.87 -15.66 -1.44
CA ASN A 119 19.31 -16.72 -0.53
C ASN A 119 18.24 -17.77 -0.16
N ASN A 120 17.02 -17.65 -0.69
CA ASN A 120 15.93 -18.62 -0.47
C ASN A 120 15.54 -19.38 -1.75
N SER A 121 16.38 -19.38 -2.79
CA SER A 121 16.23 -20.36 -3.86
C SER A 121 16.67 -21.71 -3.31
N PRO A 122 15.78 -22.72 -3.15
CA PRO A 122 16.26 -24.07 -2.92
C PRO A 122 17.10 -24.45 -4.13
N HIS A 123 18.38 -24.75 -3.87
CA HIS A 123 19.20 -25.49 -4.81
C HIS A 123 18.42 -26.76 -5.19
N THR A 124 18.31 -26.98 -6.50
CA THR A 124 18.05 -28.28 -7.13
C THR A 124 18.78 -29.41 -6.44
#